data_AF-A0A3B8KVA3-F1
#
_entry.id   AF-A0A3B8KVA3-F1
#
_cell.length_a   1.000
_cell.length_b   1.000
_cell.length_c   1.000
_cell.angle_alpha   90.00
_cell.angle_beta   90.00
_cell.angle_gamma   90.00
#
_symmetry.space_group_name_H-M   'P 1'
#
loop_
_entity.id
_entity.type
_entity.pdbx_description
1 polymer ?
#
loop_
_entity_poly.entity_id
_entity_poly.type
_entity_poly.pdbx_seq_one_letter_code
_entity_poly.pdbx_strand_id
1 'polypeptide(L)'
;MIENGEKGDDPMKKPFVLAVVLVLVAAISLAPAEAALSESVVPVVWERLTSTAGISNPGPVHIEKMKEPNAWVSFQLNKYSVHVTTGLLETMETSDELAGILAHEIGHIKSGHFNQMVGRSLLWYLLYRSAVKDESDL
;
A
#
# COMPACT_ATOMS: atom_id res chain seq x y z
N MET A 1 -11.67 65.10 9.29
CA MET A 1 -12.01 63.82 9.96
C MET A 1 -11.96 62.74 8.89
N ILE A 2 -11.35 61.62 9.25
CA ILE A 2 -10.73 60.58 8.41
C ILE A 2 -11.76 59.56 7.87
N GLU A 3 -11.47 59.03 6.66
CA GLU A 3 -11.88 57.72 6.07
C GLU A 3 -13.37 57.47 5.78
N ASN A 4 -13.79 56.80 4.70
CA ASN A 4 -13.21 55.63 4.03
C ASN A 4 -13.62 55.62 2.54
N GLY A 5 -12.66 55.34 1.67
CA GLY A 5 -12.92 55.07 0.25
C GLY A 5 -13.62 53.72 0.08
N GLU A 6 -14.78 53.71 -0.56
CA GLU A 6 -15.39 52.50 -1.11
C GLU A 6 -14.39 51.85 -2.07
N LYS A 7 -13.79 50.76 -1.61
CA LYS A 7 -12.93 49.90 -2.42
C LYS A 7 -13.84 49.17 -3.40
N GLY A 8 -13.96 49.75 -4.60
CA GLY A 8 -14.74 49.18 -5.71
C GLY A 8 -14.41 47.71 -5.89
N ASP A 9 -15.42 46.88 -5.67
CA ASP A 9 -15.37 45.44 -5.80
C ASP A 9 -15.22 45.11 -7.29
N ASP A 10 -13.96 45.01 -7.74
CA ASP A 10 -13.59 44.86 -9.15
C ASP A 10 -14.15 43.53 -9.70
N PRO A 11 -15.18 43.57 -10.57
CA PRO A 11 -16.00 42.41 -10.94
C PRO A 11 -15.21 41.31 -11.66
N MET A 12 -14.00 41.65 -12.12
CA MET A 12 -13.12 40.78 -12.89
C MET A 12 -12.20 39.91 -12.01
N LYS A 13 -12.06 40.22 -10.71
CA LYS A 13 -11.17 39.48 -9.79
C LYS A 13 -11.80 38.21 -9.22
N LYS A 14 -13.11 38.25 -8.95
CA LYS A 14 -13.87 37.10 -8.42
C LYS A 14 -13.92 35.89 -9.36
N PRO A 15 -14.19 36.03 -10.69
CA PRO A 15 -14.17 34.88 -11.61
C PRO A 15 -12.76 34.34 -11.84
N PHE A 16 -11.73 35.20 -11.78
CA PHE A 16 -10.33 34.80 -11.91
C PHE A 16 -9.86 33.95 -10.72
N VAL A 17 -10.18 34.39 -9.49
CA VAL A 17 -9.86 33.62 -8.27
C VAL A 17 -10.60 32.28 -8.27
N LEU A 18 -11.87 32.25 -8.68
CA LEU A 18 -12.64 30.99 -8.77
C LEU A 18 -12.04 30.03 -9.79
N ALA A 19 -11.61 30.53 -10.95
CA ALA A 19 -10.97 29.74 -11.99
C ALA A 19 -9.61 29.18 -11.52
N VAL A 20 -8.81 29.99 -10.82
CA VAL A 20 -7.52 29.54 -10.25
C VAL A 20 -7.74 28.46 -9.19
N VAL A 21 -8.73 28.62 -8.31
CA VAL A 21 -9.07 27.60 -7.30
C VAL A 21 -9.57 26.32 -7.98
N LEU A 22 -10.44 26.41 -8.99
CA LEU A 22 -10.91 25.25 -9.75
C LEU A 22 -9.77 24.51 -10.48
N VAL A 23 -8.83 25.25 -11.07
CA VAL A 23 -7.64 24.66 -11.70
C VAL A 23 -6.74 23.98 -10.69
N LEU A 24 -6.53 24.58 -9.50
CA LEU A 24 -5.74 23.98 -8.43
C LEU A 24 -6.40 22.73 -7.86
N VAL A 25 -7.72 22.72 -7.66
CA VAL A 25 -8.48 21.55 -7.18
C VAL A 25 -8.48 20.42 -8.22
N ALA A 26 -8.65 20.75 -9.50
CA ALA A 26 -8.55 19.78 -10.59
C ALA A 26 -7.15 19.18 -10.69
N ALA A 27 -6.10 20.00 -10.55
CA ALA A 27 -4.71 19.53 -10.59
C ALA A 27 -4.38 18.56 -9.44
N ILE A 28 -4.97 18.75 -8.25
CA ILE A 28 -4.80 17.83 -7.11
C ILE A 28 -5.55 16.51 -7.34
N SER A 29 -6.71 16.53 -8.01
CA SER A 29 -7.52 15.33 -8.26
C SER A 29 -7.05 14.47 -9.44
N LEU A 30 -6.14 15.00 -10.28
CA LEU A 30 -5.55 14.30 -11.42
C LEU A 30 -4.15 13.74 -11.15
N ALA A 31 -3.62 13.92 -9.94
CA ALA A 31 -2.39 13.25 -9.55
C ALA A 31 -2.66 11.73 -9.58
N PRO A 32 -1.91 10.93 -10.36
CA PRO A 32 -2.07 9.49 -10.34
C PRO A 32 -1.79 9.01 -8.92
N ALA A 33 -2.68 8.20 -8.36
CA ALA A 33 -2.37 7.39 -7.20
C ALA A 33 -1.29 6.41 -7.63
N GLU A 34 -0.02 6.80 -7.49
CA GLU A 34 1.13 5.95 -7.76
C GLU A 34 1.30 4.99 -6.56
N ALA A 35 0.24 4.23 -6.28
CA ALA A 35 0.10 3.24 -5.22
C ALA A 35 0.63 1.88 -5.70
N ALA A 36 1.82 1.87 -6.31
CA ALA A 36 2.49 0.66 -6.71
C ALA A 36 3.79 0.53 -5.91
N LEU A 37 3.87 -0.48 -5.05
CA LEU A 37 5.11 -0.76 -4.34
C LEU A 37 6.18 -1.24 -5.32
N SER A 38 7.39 -0.71 -5.16
CA SER A 38 8.56 -1.21 -5.89
C SER A 38 8.87 -2.65 -5.51
N GLU A 39 9.22 -3.49 -6.48
CA GLU A 39 9.70 -4.86 -6.28
C GLU A 39 10.89 -4.95 -5.31
N SER A 40 11.70 -3.89 -5.22
CA SER A 40 12.84 -3.79 -4.31
C SER A 40 12.45 -3.76 -2.82
N VAL A 41 11.21 -3.39 -2.50
CA VAL A 41 10.71 -3.34 -1.11
C VAL A 41 10.47 -4.73 -0.54
N VAL A 42 10.10 -5.70 -1.38
CA VAL A 42 9.76 -7.06 -0.96
C VAL A 42 10.88 -7.75 -0.18
N PRO A 43 12.13 -7.83 -0.68
CA PRO A 43 13.22 -8.44 0.09
C PRO A 43 13.53 -7.70 1.40
N VAL A 44 13.37 -6.37 1.44
CA VAL A 44 13.62 -5.57 2.65
C VAL A 44 12.58 -5.90 3.74
N VAL A 45 11.30 -5.92 3.36
CA VAL A 45 10.21 -6.28 4.29
C VAL A 45 10.33 -7.73 4.73
N TRP A 46 10.65 -8.64 3.81
CA TRP A 46 10.85 -10.06 4.10
C TRP A 46 11.97 -10.32 5.11
N GLU A 47 13.13 -9.70 4.91
CA GLU A 47 14.27 -9.83 5.82
C GLU A 47 13.93 -9.31 7.22
N ARG A 48 13.29 -8.13 7.28
CA ARG A 48 12.82 -7.53 8.55
C ARG A 48 11.90 -8.48 9.32
N LEU A 49 10.93 -9.09 8.63
CA LEU A 49 9.94 -9.96 9.26
C LEU A 49 10.51 -11.31 9.67
N THR A 50 11.33 -11.94 8.83
CA THR A 50 11.93 -13.25 9.16
C THR A 50 12.92 -13.14 10.32
N SER A 51 13.71 -12.06 10.36
CA SER A 51 14.55 -11.71 11.50
C SER A 51 13.73 -11.55 12.79
N THR A 52 12.64 -10.77 12.73
CA THR A 52 11.71 -10.59 13.87
C THR A 52 11.06 -11.90 14.31
N ALA A 53 10.75 -12.79 13.37
CA ALA A 53 10.11 -14.07 13.63
C ALA A 53 11.08 -15.15 14.18
N GLY A 54 12.38 -14.85 14.23
CA GLY A 54 13.44 -15.77 14.67
C GLY A 54 13.78 -16.85 13.65
N ILE A 55 13.58 -16.59 12.35
CA ILE A 55 13.91 -17.54 11.29
C ILE A 55 15.35 -17.31 10.82
N SER A 56 16.24 -18.25 11.13
CA SER A 56 17.69 -18.13 10.92
C SER A 56 18.13 -18.24 9.44
N ASN A 57 17.29 -18.82 8.59
CA ASN A 57 17.58 -18.98 7.16
C ASN A 57 16.33 -18.61 6.35
N PRO A 58 16.11 -17.31 6.09
CA PRO A 58 14.99 -16.86 5.27
C PRO A 58 15.11 -17.47 3.87
N GLY A 59 14.03 -18.07 3.39
CA GLY A 59 13.91 -18.54 2.02
C GLY A 59 14.08 -17.39 1.02
N PRO A 60 14.50 -17.67 -0.23
CA PRO A 60 14.62 -16.65 -1.26
C PRO A 60 13.25 -16.03 -1.58
N VAL A 61 13.28 -14.77 -2.01
CA VAL A 61 12.13 -14.02 -2.50
C VAL A 61 12.09 -14.11 -4.02
N HIS A 62 10.93 -14.43 -4.57
CA HIS A 62 10.66 -14.42 -6.01
C HIS A 62 9.54 -13.45 -6.33
N ILE A 63 9.78 -12.60 -7.33
CA ILE A 63 8.76 -11.73 -7.90
C ILE A 63 8.22 -12.37 -9.17
N GLU A 64 6.93 -12.64 -9.16
CA GLU A 64 6.24 -13.37 -10.20
C GLU A 64 5.47 -12.39 -11.09
N LYS A 65 5.73 -12.45 -12.40
CA LYS A 65 5.08 -11.56 -13.38
C LYS A 65 3.65 -12.05 -13.68
N MET A 66 2.76 -11.87 -12.72
CA MET A 66 1.33 -12.23 -12.79
C MET A 66 0.48 -11.04 -12.38
N LYS A 67 -0.63 -10.82 -13.08
CA LYS A 67 -1.55 -9.70 -12.83
C LYS A 67 -2.48 -9.97 -11.65
N GLU A 68 -2.73 -11.23 -11.35
CA GLU A 68 -3.55 -11.65 -10.22
C GLU A 68 -2.82 -11.33 -8.91
N PRO A 69 -3.42 -10.54 -8.00
CA PRO A 69 -2.83 -10.24 -6.70
C PRO A 69 -2.70 -11.49 -5.84
N ASN A 70 -1.47 -11.92 -5.56
CA ASN A 70 -1.21 -13.08 -4.71
C ASN A 70 0.18 -13.04 -4.07
N ALA A 71 0.31 -13.74 -2.95
CA ALA A 71 1.58 -14.13 -2.35
C ALA A 71 1.44 -15.52 -1.72
N TRP A 72 2.51 -16.30 -1.74
CA TRP A 72 2.51 -17.64 -1.14
C TRP A 72 3.92 -18.11 -0.77
N VAL A 73 3.99 -19.14 0.07
CA VAL A 73 5.22 -19.89 0.34
C VAL A 73 5.21 -21.22 -0.41
N SER A 74 6.29 -21.49 -1.12
CA SER A 74 6.56 -22.78 -1.75
C SER A 74 7.57 -23.58 -0.91
N PHE A 75 7.35 -24.89 -0.74
CA PHE A 75 8.24 -25.76 0.02
C PHE A 75 8.83 -26.86 -0.88
N GLN A 76 10.13 -27.11 -0.75
CA GLN A 76 10.84 -28.17 -1.45
C GLN A 76 11.80 -28.89 -0.51
N LEU A 77 11.52 -30.19 -0.28
CA LEU A 77 12.23 -31.11 0.62
C LEU A 77 12.34 -30.63 2.07
N ASN A 78 13.10 -29.57 2.34
CA ASN A 78 13.30 -28.92 3.65
C ASN A 78 13.65 -27.42 3.49
N LYS A 79 13.51 -26.86 2.30
CA LYS A 79 13.68 -25.44 2.00
C LYS A 79 12.34 -24.85 1.65
N TYR A 80 12.24 -23.54 1.75
CA TYR A 80 11.07 -22.82 1.30
C TYR A 80 11.51 -21.54 0.59
N SER A 81 10.62 -21.01 -0.23
CA SER A 81 10.75 -19.73 -0.93
C SER A 81 9.44 -18.96 -0.82
N VAL A 82 9.53 -17.65 -0.78
CA VAL A 82 8.35 -16.78 -0.80
C VAL A 82 8.19 -16.19 -2.20
N HIS A 83 6.96 -16.16 -2.67
CA HIS A 83 6.61 -15.67 -4.00
C HIS A 83 5.58 -14.55 -3.85
N VAL A 84 5.79 -13.46 -4.58
CA VAL A 84 4.93 -12.27 -4.58
C VAL A 84 4.66 -11.88 -6.02
N THR A 85 3.39 -11.66 -6.38
CA THR A 85 3.05 -11.26 -7.76
C THR A 85 3.18 -9.77 -7.96
N THR A 86 3.50 -9.35 -9.19
CA THR A 86 3.46 -7.92 -9.57
C THR A 86 2.07 -7.32 -9.38
N GLY A 87 1.02 -8.10 -9.67
CA GLY A 87 -0.36 -7.68 -9.44
C GLY A 87 -0.68 -7.41 -7.97
N LEU A 88 -0.01 -8.07 -7.01
CA LEU A 88 -0.16 -7.72 -5.60
C LEU A 88 0.48 -6.37 -5.28
N LEU A 89 1.70 -6.15 -5.78
CA LEU A 89 2.45 -4.92 -5.55
C LEU A 89 1.78 -3.68 -6.17
N GLU A 90 1.12 -3.86 -7.32
CA GLU A 90 0.31 -2.83 -8.00
C GLU A 90 -0.97 -2.46 -7.22
N THR A 91 -1.38 -3.27 -6.23
CA THR A 91 -2.60 -3.04 -5.44
C THR A 91 -2.34 -2.49 -4.04
N MET A 92 -1.07 -2.31 -3.67
CA MET A 92 -0.67 -1.92 -2.31
C MET A 92 -0.15 -0.50 -2.25
N GLU A 93 -0.64 0.25 -1.26
CA GLU A 93 -0.24 1.65 -1.06
C GLU A 93 1.00 1.75 -0.18
N THR A 94 1.14 0.84 0.80
CA THR A 94 2.20 0.91 1.81
C THR A 94 2.94 -0.40 2.01
N SER A 95 4.23 -0.30 2.36
CA SER A 95 5.04 -1.48 2.72
C SER A 95 4.51 -2.26 3.92
N ASP A 96 3.65 -1.65 4.73
CA ASP A 96 3.07 -2.30 5.91
C ASP A 96 1.91 -3.23 5.55
N GLU A 97 1.18 -2.93 4.47
CA GLU A 97 0.19 -3.87 3.90
C GLU A 97 0.88 -5.12 3.38
N LEU A 98 1.99 -4.94 2.65
CA LEU A 98 2.86 -6.04 2.25
C LEU A 98 3.38 -6.82 3.46
N ALA A 99 3.79 -6.11 4.52
CA ALA A 99 4.28 -6.75 5.74
C ALA A 99 3.20 -7.61 6.42
N GLY A 100 1.95 -7.15 6.44
CA GLY A 100 0.82 -7.92 6.98
C GLY A 100 0.61 -9.25 6.26
N ILE A 101 0.68 -9.24 4.92
CA ILE A 101 0.55 -10.47 4.11
C ILE A 101 1.74 -11.39 4.31
N LEU A 102 2.97 -10.88 4.23
CA LEU A 102 4.17 -11.69 4.42
C LEU A 102 4.27 -12.26 5.85
N ALA A 103 3.76 -11.54 6.85
CA ALA A 103 3.68 -12.05 8.22
C ALA A 103 2.68 -13.21 8.36
N HIS A 104 1.57 -13.19 7.62
CA HIS A 104 0.64 -14.33 7.54
C HIS A 104 1.33 -15.57 6.97
N GLU A 105 2.07 -15.39 5.87
CA GLU A 105 2.86 -16.45 5.22
C GLU A 105 3.95 -17.01 6.15
N ILE A 106 4.62 -16.16 6.94
CA ILE A 106 5.54 -16.60 7.99
C ILE A 106 4.83 -17.44 9.06
N GLY A 107 3.57 -17.13 9.37
CA GLY A 107 2.72 -17.94 10.24
C GLY A 107 2.58 -19.37 9.72
N HIS A 108 2.38 -19.56 8.42
CA HIS A 108 2.35 -20.88 7.78
C HIS A 108 3.68 -21.61 7.89
N ILE A 109 4.80 -20.92 7.66
CA ILE A 109 6.15 -21.49 7.83
C ILE A 109 6.38 -21.99 9.26
N LYS A 110 6.03 -21.18 10.27
CA LYS A 110 6.26 -21.54 11.68
C LYS A 110 5.33 -22.64 12.19
N SER A 111 4.10 -22.68 11.68
CA SER A 111 3.09 -23.64 12.14
C SER A 111 3.24 -25.02 11.46
N GLY A 112 4.02 -25.13 10.39
CA GLY A 112 4.19 -26.40 9.65
C GLY A 112 2.92 -26.90 8.96
N HIS A 113 1.89 -26.07 8.85
CA HIS A 113 0.64 -26.41 8.17
C HIS A 113 0.75 -26.08 6.68
N PHE A 114 0.46 -27.07 5.83
CA PHE A 114 0.60 -27.00 4.37
C PHE A 114 -0.68 -26.50 3.67
N ASN A 115 -0.49 -25.79 2.56
CA ASN A 115 -1.47 -25.37 1.56
C ASN A 115 -2.57 -24.40 2.03
N GLN A 116 -2.28 -23.10 2.13
CA GLN A 116 -3.30 -22.07 1.85
C GLN A 116 -2.68 -20.88 1.13
N MET A 117 -3.32 -20.45 0.04
CA MET A 117 -3.08 -19.17 -0.62
C MET A 117 -3.67 -18.06 0.25
N VAL A 118 -3.12 -16.84 0.18
CA VAL A 118 -3.82 -15.65 0.69
C VAL A 118 -5.12 -15.50 -0.10
N GLY A 119 -6.23 -15.91 0.51
CA GLY A 119 -7.55 -15.77 -0.11
C GLY A 119 -7.89 -14.29 -0.29
N ARG A 120 -8.47 -13.96 -1.44
CA ARG A 120 -8.95 -12.62 -1.82
C ARG A 120 -9.75 -11.92 -0.70
N SER A 121 -10.48 -12.68 0.12
CA SER A 121 -11.26 -12.19 1.27
C SER A 121 -10.42 -11.68 2.45
N LEU A 122 -9.26 -12.28 2.71
CA LEU A 122 -8.37 -11.87 3.81
C LEU A 122 -7.55 -10.62 3.43
N LEU A 123 -7.14 -10.52 2.16
CA LEU A 123 -6.57 -9.31 1.58
C LEU A 123 -7.50 -8.11 1.82
N TRP A 124 -8.78 -8.23 1.44
CA TRP A 124 -9.77 -7.16 1.65
C TRP A 124 -10.01 -6.85 3.13
N TYR A 125 -9.94 -7.83 4.03
CA TYR A 125 -10.06 -7.59 5.46
C TYR A 125 -8.86 -6.80 6.03
N LEU A 126 -7.63 -7.11 5.58
CA LEU A 126 -6.42 -6.39 6.00
C LEU A 126 -6.41 -4.96 5.46
N LEU A 127 -6.78 -4.76 4.19
CA LEU A 127 -6.94 -3.43 3.58
C LEU A 127 -8.05 -2.61 4.23
N TYR A 128 -9.20 -3.22 4.54
CA TYR A 128 -10.27 -2.53 5.27
C TYR A 128 -9.80 -2.02 6.64
N ARG A 129 -9.01 -2.82 7.35
CA ARG A 129 -8.49 -2.44 8.66
C ARG A 129 -7.42 -1.34 8.58
N SER A 130 -6.60 -1.28 7.52
CA SER A 130 -5.68 -0.16 7.32
C SER A 130 -6.44 1.13 7.01
N ALA A 131 -7.46 1.07 6.15
CA ALA A 131 -8.28 2.23 5.78
C ALA A 131 -9.12 2.80 6.93
N VAL A 132 -9.64 1.96 7.84
CA VAL A 132 -10.51 2.42 8.94
C VAL A 132 -9.72 2.99 10.12
N LYS A 133 -8.41 2.71 10.22
CA LYS A 133 -7.61 3.16 11.37
C LYS A 133 -7.37 4.69 11.40
N ASP A 134 -7.56 5.39 10.27
CA ASP A 134 -7.42 6.86 10.20
C ASP A 134 -8.63 7.62 10.80
N GLU A 135 -9.80 6.99 10.96
CA GLU A 135 -11.00 7.67 11.48
C GLU A 135 -11.19 7.57 13.00
N SER A 136 -10.49 6.67 13.70
CA SER A 136 -10.69 6.44 15.15
C SER A 136 -9.77 7.24 16.08
N ASP A 137 -8.88 8.06 15.52
CA ASP A 137 -7.92 8.90 16.27
C ASP A 137 -8.30 10.41 16.28
N LEU A 138 -9.58 10.76 16.08
CA LEU A 138 -10.15 12.10 16.30
C LEU A 138 -11.24 12.13 17.40
#